data_AF-A0A2T7SNJ1-F1
#
_entry.id   AF-A0A2T7SNJ1-F1
#
_cell.length_a   1.000
_cell.length_b   1.000
_cell.length_c   1.000
_cell.angle_alpha   90.00
_cell.angle_beta   90.00
_cell.angle_gamma   90.00
#
_symmetry.space_group_name_H-M   'P 1'
#
loop_
_entity.id
_entity.type
_entity.pdbx_description
1 polymer ?
#
loop_
_entity_poly.entity_id
_entity_poly.type
_entity_poly.pdbx_seq_one_letter_code
_entity_poly.pdbx_strand_id
1 'polypeptide(L)'
;MDLTTNSTAHLLGISAFARRVGLAPSALRFYDDCGVLRPARVDATTGYRFYRPDQDIRARLLRSLRAAGLPLAEVTVVLDGDEDEARAVLERHRNTVRDRTRTADATIEAVLRSLSGEGDGTRTDSRAGAGSGAGAETEAVTLVHLGGVELASAFRQVVPAVGHDPEHPELGCVLVEIDDGEVRLVATDRYRLSMRVLRPVAAVEGPARRLLLAANSLPGTGAWAARCAAVTIEAGPDGATLHETAGAASRELPVSTAEFPAYREMLSALTPARHRLIVNRSALLDAVNGCGETPAVVLRLGEDEVTVSLPDHSRATALPAVCPGEQPPRIGFDPAVLAPALEASVGPDVLLEIATVSEPVVVRSADQGSFTTLVMPVSLDRAAV
;
A
#
# COMPACT_ATOMS: atom_id res chain seq x y z
N MET A 1 28.80 0.88 53.09
CA MET A 1 29.26 2.11 52.43
C MET A 1 28.46 2.22 51.15
N ASP A 2 27.41 3.05 51.22
CA ASP A 2 26.42 3.28 50.17
C ASP A 2 27.03 3.82 48.88
N LEU A 3 26.51 3.33 47.75
CA LEU A 3 26.46 4.04 46.46
C LEU A 3 25.13 3.70 45.77
N THR A 4 24.02 3.94 46.48
CA THR A 4 22.74 4.23 45.82
C THR A 4 22.78 5.67 45.34
N THR A 5 23.04 5.89 44.06
CA THR A 5 22.78 7.19 43.42
C THR A 5 21.94 6.99 42.16
N ASN A 6 20.66 6.70 42.40
CA ASN A 6 19.53 7.40 41.81
C ASN A 6 19.73 7.93 40.36
N SER A 7 19.69 7.06 39.36
CA SER A 7 19.35 7.48 38.00
C SER A 7 17.84 7.65 37.94
N THR A 8 17.33 8.80 38.39
CA THR A 8 16.02 9.29 37.95
C THR A 8 16.12 9.50 36.45
N ALA A 9 15.90 8.45 35.68
CA ALA A 9 15.93 8.47 34.24
C ALA A 9 14.88 9.46 33.78
N HIS A 10 15.31 10.67 33.41
CA HIS A 10 14.44 11.74 32.94
C HIS A 10 13.66 11.18 31.74
N LEU A 11 12.38 10.90 31.96
CA LEU A 11 11.51 10.37 30.93
C LEU A 11 11.45 11.38 29.77
N LEU A 12 11.63 10.88 28.56
CA LEU A 12 11.57 11.68 27.35
C LEU A 12 10.16 11.62 26.79
N GLY A 13 9.56 12.79 26.55
CA GLY A 13 8.31 12.86 25.79
C GLY A 13 8.49 12.31 24.37
N ILE A 14 7.41 11.81 23.77
CA ILE A 14 7.43 11.13 22.47
C ILE A 14 8.22 11.89 21.39
N SER A 15 8.06 13.20 21.28
CA SER A 15 8.77 14.02 20.28
C SER A 15 10.28 14.11 20.53
N ALA A 16 10.70 14.14 21.80
CA ALA A 16 12.12 14.17 22.16
C ALA A 16 12.77 12.80 21.92
N PHE A 17 12.09 11.71 22.31
CA PHE A 17 12.55 10.34 22.06
C PHE A 17 12.61 10.04 20.56
N ALA A 18 11.57 10.39 19.80
CA ALA A 18 11.50 10.29 18.34
C ALA A 18 12.73 10.88 17.65
N ARG A 19 13.10 12.13 17.98
CA ARG A 19 14.29 12.78 17.45
C ARG A 19 15.58 12.03 17.82
N ARG A 20 15.69 11.55 19.06
CA ARG A 20 16.88 10.84 19.57
C ARG A 20 17.14 9.51 18.86
N VAL A 21 16.08 8.79 18.50
CA VAL A 21 16.17 7.47 17.84
C VAL A 21 15.97 7.54 16.32
N GLY A 22 15.67 8.74 15.80
CA GLY A 22 15.38 9.00 14.39
C GLY A 22 14.19 8.20 13.87
N LEU A 23 13.08 8.23 14.62
CA LEU A 23 11.77 7.72 14.22
C LEU A 23 10.76 8.88 14.26
N ALA A 24 9.70 8.80 13.46
CA ALA A 24 8.59 9.75 13.55
C ALA A 24 7.75 9.49 14.83
N PRO A 25 7.15 10.52 15.46
CA PRO A 25 6.23 10.31 16.58
C PRO A 25 5.02 9.42 16.24
N SER A 26 4.57 9.41 14.98
CA SER A 26 3.54 8.48 14.50
C SER A 26 4.04 7.04 14.51
N ALA A 27 5.27 6.79 14.08
CA ALA A 27 5.89 5.45 14.12
C ALA A 27 6.01 4.93 15.56
N LEU A 28 6.37 5.77 16.53
CA LEU A 28 6.42 5.38 17.94
C LEU A 28 5.03 5.01 18.49
N ARG A 29 3.97 5.73 18.10
CA ARG A 29 2.60 5.35 18.45
C ARG A 29 2.23 4.02 17.82
N PHE A 30 2.57 3.84 16.55
CA PHE A 30 2.33 2.58 15.85
C PHE A 30 3.02 1.40 16.56
N TYR A 31 4.31 1.50 16.88
CA TYR A 31 5.02 0.41 17.56
C TYR A 31 4.56 0.15 19.00
N ASP A 32 4.05 1.18 19.68
CA ASP A 32 3.37 1.00 20.97
C ASP A 32 2.04 0.26 20.80
N ASP A 33 1.20 0.70 19.87
CA ASP A 33 -0.08 0.05 19.54
C ASP A 33 0.13 -1.42 19.14
N CYS A 34 1.26 -1.74 18.49
CA CYS A 34 1.66 -3.10 18.13
C CYS A 34 2.32 -3.88 19.28
N GLY A 35 2.58 -3.25 20.42
CA GLY A 35 3.23 -3.85 21.58
C GLY A 35 4.75 -4.05 21.47
N VAL A 36 5.37 -3.73 20.33
CA VAL A 36 6.79 -3.99 20.03
C VAL A 36 7.73 -3.00 20.73
N LEU A 37 7.28 -1.75 20.92
CA LEU A 37 8.02 -0.72 21.64
C LEU A 37 7.09 0.13 22.53
N ARG A 38 6.76 -0.42 23.70
CA ARG A 38 5.86 0.23 24.67
C ARG A 38 6.55 1.41 25.37
N PRO A 39 5.85 2.55 25.58
CA PRO A 39 6.35 3.64 26.41
C PRO A 39 6.49 3.17 27.86
N ALA A 40 7.47 3.71 28.56
CA ALA A 40 7.66 3.44 29.97
C ALA A 40 6.53 4.01 30.85
N ARG A 41 5.86 5.07 30.37
CA ARG A 41 4.68 5.63 31.01
C ARG A 41 3.76 6.26 29.97
N VAL A 42 2.47 6.00 30.09
CA VAL A 42 1.42 6.77 29.42
C VAL A 42 0.72 7.60 30.48
N ASP A 43 0.58 8.89 30.24
CA ASP A 43 -0.19 9.77 31.10
C ASP A 43 -1.68 9.43 31.00
N ALA A 44 -2.30 9.04 32.11
CA ALA A 44 -3.66 8.52 32.11
C ALA A 44 -4.71 9.57 31.73
N THR A 45 -4.42 10.86 31.89
CA THR A 45 -5.35 11.95 31.60
C THR A 45 -5.21 12.45 30.17
N THR A 46 -3.98 12.56 29.68
CA THR A 46 -3.68 13.17 28.36
C THR A 46 -3.34 12.15 27.28
N GLY A 47 -3.11 10.89 27.64
CA GLY A 47 -2.60 9.85 26.73
C GLY A 47 -1.15 10.10 26.26
N TYR A 48 -0.45 11.05 26.88
CA TYR A 48 0.89 11.44 26.45
C TYR A 48 1.91 10.37 26.81
N ARG A 49 2.75 10.01 25.83
CA ARG A 49 3.70 8.90 25.94
C ARG A 49 5.09 9.37 26.34
N PHE A 50 5.67 8.65 27.29
CA PHE A 50 6.97 8.92 27.87
C PHE A 50 7.85 7.66 27.80
N TYR A 51 9.08 7.83 27.33
CA TYR A 51 10.05 6.76 27.13
C TYR A 51 11.26 6.97 28.03
N ARG A 52 11.84 5.89 28.53
CA ARG A 52 13.13 5.98 29.22
C ARG A 52 14.26 6.14 28.20
N PRO A 53 15.36 6.84 28.54
CA PRO A 53 16.50 6.99 27.64
C PRO A 53 17.14 5.67 27.19
N ASP A 54 17.13 4.63 28.03
CA ASP A 54 17.70 3.30 27.73
C ASP A 54 16.90 2.49 26.69
N GLN A 55 15.64 2.88 26.42
CA GLN A 55 14.85 2.29 25.33
C GLN A 55 15.40 2.66 23.94
N ASP A 56 16.38 3.56 23.84
CA ASP A 56 16.96 3.99 22.57
C ASP A 56 17.69 2.86 21.83
N ILE A 57 18.30 1.91 22.54
CA ILE A 57 18.97 0.74 21.96
C ILE A 57 17.95 -0.11 21.20
N ARG A 58 16.86 -0.50 21.88
CA ARG A 58 15.77 -1.28 21.28
C ARG A 58 15.15 -0.56 20.10
N ALA A 59 14.85 0.74 20.24
CA ALA A 59 14.22 1.54 19.19
C ALA A 59 15.11 1.68 17.94
N ARG A 60 16.43 1.84 18.11
CA ARG A 60 17.38 1.89 17.00
C ARG A 60 17.55 0.55 16.32
N LEU A 61 17.60 -0.54 17.09
CA LEU A 61 17.65 -1.90 16.53
C LEU A 61 16.39 -2.20 15.72
N LEU A 62 15.20 -1.96 16.28
CA LEU A 62 13.92 -2.05 15.60
C LEU A 62 13.95 -1.30 14.26
N ARG A 63 14.35 -0.02 14.29
CA ARG A 63 14.46 0.81 13.08
C ARG A 63 15.41 0.20 12.04
N SER A 64 16.58 -0.28 12.45
CA SER A 64 17.55 -0.89 11.54
C SER A 64 17.02 -2.18 10.91
N LEU A 65 16.34 -3.03 11.67
CA LEU A 65 15.73 -4.26 11.16
C LEU A 65 14.59 -3.96 10.17
N ARG A 66 13.74 -2.97 10.49
CA ARG A 66 12.70 -2.47 9.56
C ARG A 66 13.29 -1.90 8.28
N ALA A 67 14.38 -1.12 8.38
CA ALA A 67 15.09 -0.58 7.22
C ALA A 67 15.72 -1.69 6.36
N ALA A 68 16.11 -2.82 6.96
CA ALA A 68 16.55 -4.02 6.26
C ALA A 68 15.40 -4.85 5.67
N GLY A 69 14.15 -4.41 5.83
CA GLY A 69 12.96 -5.07 5.28
C GLY A 69 12.47 -6.28 6.08
N LEU A 70 12.93 -6.48 7.33
CA LEU A 70 12.39 -7.56 8.16
C LEU A 70 10.94 -7.29 8.52
N PRO A 71 10.02 -8.27 8.34
CA PRO A 71 8.64 -8.23 8.82
C PRO A 71 8.55 -7.94 10.32
N LEU A 72 7.49 -7.25 10.76
CA LEU A 72 7.36 -6.81 12.15
C LEU A 72 7.34 -7.99 13.14
N ALA A 73 6.70 -9.11 12.78
CA ALA A 73 6.69 -10.31 13.62
C ALA A 73 8.10 -10.88 13.83
N GLU A 74 8.92 -10.92 12.78
CA GLU A 74 10.33 -11.34 12.87
C GLU A 74 11.17 -10.36 13.68
N VAL A 75 10.89 -9.05 13.56
CA VAL A 75 11.52 -8.03 14.40
C VAL A 75 11.22 -8.30 15.87
N THR A 76 9.99 -8.64 16.24
CA THR A 76 9.64 -9.00 17.63
C THR A 76 10.47 -10.19 18.11
N VAL A 77 10.61 -11.25 17.31
CA VAL A 77 11.45 -12.41 17.67
C VAL A 77 12.91 -12.00 17.89
N VAL A 78 13.49 -11.18 17.02
CA VAL A 78 14.88 -10.72 17.19
C VAL A 78 15.07 -9.83 18.42
N LEU A 79 14.03 -9.08 18.81
CA LEU A 79 14.09 -8.15 19.93
C LEU A 79 13.82 -8.79 21.29
N ASP A 80 12.99 -9.84 21.32
CA ASP A 80 12.47 -10.46 22.56
C ASP A 80 12.91 -11.92 22.75
N GLY A 81 13.35 -12.60 21.69
CA GLY A 81 13.86 -13.97 21.71
C GLY A 81 15.31 -14.10 22.16
N ASP A 82 15.79 -15.34 22.26
CA ASP A 82 17.18 -15.60 22.61
C ASP A 82 18.16 -15.38 21.43
N GLU A 83 19.47 -15.52 21.70
CA GLU A 83 20.50 -15.25 20.69
C GLU A 83 20.41 -16.22 19.50
N ASP A 84 19.98 -17.47 19.72
CA ASP A 84 19.88 -18.49 18.69
C ASP A 84 18.65 -18.25 17.80
N GLU A 85 17.51 -17.91 18.41
CA GLU A 85 16.30 -17.51 17.71
C GLU A 85 16.52 -16.26 16.85
N ALA A 86 17.12 -15.22 17.44
CA ALA A 86 17.45 -13.98 16.75
C ALA A 86 18.39 -14.24 15.55
N ARG A 87 19.43 -15.06 15.75
CA ARG A 87 20.36 -15.42 14.68
C ARG A 87 19.68 -16.21 13.56
N ALA A 88 18.86 -17.20 13.91
CA ALA A 88 18.13 -17.99 12.92
C ALA A 88 17.21 -17.12 12.05
N VAL A 89 16.49 -16.17 12.66
CA VAL A 89 15.64 -15.20 11.91
C VAL A 89 16.48 -14.34 10.98
N LEU A 90 17.58 -13.75 11.48
CA LEU A 90 18.44 -12.89 10.68
C LEU A 90 19.09 -13.63 9.51
N GLU A 91 19.53 -14.87 9.72
CA GLU A 91 20.12 -15.69 8.66
C GLU A 91 19.10 -16.10 7.59
N ARG A 92 17.88 -16.46 8.03
CA ARG A 92 16.77 -16.75 7.11
C ARG A 92 16.46 -15.54 6.24
N HIS A 93 16.25 -14.37 6.84
CA HIS A 93 15.96 -13.13 6.10
C HIS A 93 17.11 -12.77 5.14
N ARG A 94 18.36 -12.88 5.58
CA ARG A 94 19.55 -12.68 4.73
C ARG A 94 19.53 -13.58 3.49
N ASN A 95 19.16 -14.85 3.65
CA ASN A 95 19.08 -15.80 2.53
C ASN A 95 17.91 -15.43 1.60
N THR A 96 16.74 -15.12 2.14
CA THR A 96 15.57 -14.67 1.36
C THR A 96 15.89 -13.43 0.51
N VAL A 97 16.56 -12.44 1.06
CA VAL A 97 16.96 -11.23 0.31
C VAL A 97 17.95 -11.59 -0.81
N ARG A 98 18.95 -12.43 -0.53
CA ARG A 98 19.93 -12.89 -1.53
C ARG A 98 19.26 -13.62 -2.69
N ASP A 99 18.33 -14.52 -2.39
CA ASP A 99 17.62 -15.28 -3.42
C ASP A 99 16.72 -14.38 -4.27
N ARG A 100 16.02 -13.42 -3.64
CA ARG A 100 15.22 -12.42 -4.36
C ARG A 100 16.07 -11.58 -5.31
N THR A 101 17.22 -11.07 -4.85
CA THR A 101 18.14 -10.30 -5.71
C THR A 101 18.67 -11.15 -6.86
N ARG A 102 19.10 -12.39 -6.58
CA ARG A 102 19.61 -13.30 -7.62
C ARG A 102 18.57 -13.60 -8.69
N THR A 103 17.32 -13.82 -8.30
CA THR A 103 16.21 -14.04 -9.24
C THR A 103 15.93 -12.78 -10.06
N ALA A 104 15.87 -11.60 -9.43
CA ALA A 104 15.66 -10.34 -10.12
C ALA A 104 16.76 -10.07 -11.16
N ASP A 105 18.03 -10.25 -10.80
CA ASP A 105 19.17 -10.08 -11.71
C ASP A 105 19.07 -11.06 -12.90
N ALA A 106 18.74 -12.33 -12.65
CA ALA A 106 18.57 -13.31 -13.71
C ALA A 106 17.44 -12.95 -14.69
N THR A 107 16.32 -12.42 -14.18
CA THR A 107 15.21 -11.93 -15.01
C THR A 107 15.62 -10.71 -15.82
N ILE A 108 16.32 -9.75 -15.22
CA ILE A 108 16.84 -8.56 -15.91
C ILE A 108 17.79 -8.98 -17.04
N GLU A 109 18.74 -9.88 -16.77
CA GLU A 109 19.67 -10.42 -17.77
C GLU A 109 18.96 -11.18 -18.91
N ALA A 110 17.86 -11.88 -18.62
CA ALA A 110 17.05 -12.51 -19.66
C ALA A 110 16.37 -11.47 -20.58
N VAL A 111 15.80 -10.41 -20.00
CA VAL A 111 15.16 -9.32 -20.75
C VAL A 111 16.18 -8.50 -21.54
N LEU A 112 17.35 -8.20 -20.97
CA LEU A 112 18.43 -7.50 -21.68
C LEU A 112 18.93 -8.29 -22.89
N ARG A 113 19.03 -9.62 -22.75
CA ARG A 113 19.37 -10.51 -23.87
C ARG A 113 18.31 -10.50 -24.97
N SER A 114 17.02 -10.49 -24.64
CA SER A 114 15.96 -10.43 -25.66
C SER A 114 15.92 -9.09 -26.38
N LEU A 115 16.15 -7.98 -25.66
CA LEU A 115 16.23 -6.64 -26.27
C LEU A 115 17.44 -6.46 -27.18
N SER A 116 18.52 -7.21 -26.95
CA SER A 116 19.74 -7.19 -27.78
C SER A 116 19.62 -8.06 -29.03
N GLY A 117 18.52 -8.81 -29.19
CA GLY A 117 18.31 -9.82 -30.25
C GLY A 117 17.38 -9.41 -31.39
N GLU A 118 16.79 -8.20 -31.39
CA GLU A 118 15.87 -7.74 -32.43
C GLU A 118 16.33 -6.41 -33.02
N GLY A 119 16.97 -6.50 -34.18
CA GLY A 119 17.23 -5.36 -35.05
C GLY A 119 16.94 -5.76 -36.50
N ASP A 120 15.71 -5.57 -36.96
CA ASP A 120 15.41 -5.31 -38.38
C ASP A 120 14.05 -4.61 -38.58
N GLY A 121 14.07 -3.56 -39.40
CA GLY A 121 12.92 -2.88 -40.04
C GLY A 121 11.91 -2.15 -39.12
N THR A 122 11.46 -0.91 -39.35
CA THR A 122 11.30 -0.17 -40.61
C THR A 122 11.02 1.30 -40.31
N ARG A 123 11.64 2.19 -41.11
CA ARG A 123 11.33 3.62 -41.24
C ARG A 123 9.92 3.81 -41.80
N THR A 124 9.14 4.77 -41.28
CA THR A 124 8.30 5.66 -42.12
C THR A 124 8.07 7.02 -41.46
N ASP A 125 8.46 8.03 -42.24
CA ASP A 125 8.21 9.47 -42.27
C ASP A 125 7.31 10.20 -41.26
N SER A 126 7.93 11.25 -40.71
CA SER A 126 7.32 12.49 -40.27
C SER A 126 6.52 13.20 -41.37
N ARG A 127 5.32 13.69 -41.05
CA ARG A 127 4.76 14.87 -41.71
C ARG A 127 4.20 15.85 -40.71
N ALA A 128 4.74 17.06 -40.80
CA ALA A 128 4.24 18.28 -40.21
C ALA A 128 2.86 18.61 -40.77
N GLY A 129 1.96 19.03 -39.88
CA GLY A 129 0.71 19.70 -40.22
C GLY A 129 0.56 20.91 -39.31
N ALA A 130 0.93 22.08 -39.82
CA ALA A 130 0.57 23.36 -39.23
C ALA A 130 -0.91 23.63 -39.53
N GLY A 131 -1.69 23.94 -38.49
CA GLY A 131 -3.07 24.39 -38.59
C GLY A 131 -3.33 25.45 -37.54
N SER A 132 -3.41 26.69 -37.96
CA SER A 132 -3.73 27.84 -37.13
C SER A 132 -5.24 28.01 -36.95
N GLY A 133 -5.64 28.44 -35.75
CA GLY A 133 -6.77 29.33 -35.54
C GLY A 133 -8.04 28.69 -35.04
N ALA A 134 -8.45 29.04 -33.81
CA ALA A 134 -9.51 30.02 -33.58
C ALA A 134 -9.73 30.14 -32.07
N GLY A 135 -9.85 31.37 -31.57
CA GLY A 135 -10.15 31.62 -30.17
C GLY A 135 -11.49 30.99 -29.79
N ALA A 136 -11.43 30.06 -28.84
CA ALA A 136 -12.56 29.63 -28.05
C ALA A 136 -12.29 30.08 -26.62
N GLU A 137 -13.31 30.64 -25.98
CA GLU A 137 -13.29 31.10 -24.59
C GLU A 137 -12.59 30.03 -23.73
N THR A 138 -11.43 30.37 -23.18
CA THR A 138 -10.56 29.40 -22.51
C THR A 138 -11.22 28.95 -21.21
N GLU A 139 -11.99 27.88 -21.26
CA GLU A 139 -12.43 27.18 -20.07
C GLU A 139 -11.20 26.76 -19.26
N ALA A 140 -11.22 27.04 -17.96
CA ALA A 140 -10.05 26.93 -17.11
C ALA A 140 -9.51 25.49 -17.06
N VAL A 141 -8.28 25.31 -17.53
CA VAL A 141 -7.53 24.05 -17.49
C VAL A 141 -6.87 23.89 -16.11
N THR A 142 -6.73 22.64 -15.66
CA THR A 142 -6.00 22.29 -14.44
C THR A 142 -4.69 21.57 -14.80
N LEU A 143 -3.56 22.05 -14.29
CA LEU A 143 -2.24 21.48 -14.51
C LEU A 143 -1.69 20.85 -13.22
N VAL A 144 -1.23 19.60 -13.30
CA VAL A 144 -0.63 18.89 -12.17
C VAL A 144 0.68 18.23 -12.55
N HIS A 145 1.74 18.55 -11.82
CA HIS A 145 3.05 17.95 -12.00
C HIS A 145 3.26 16.78 -11.06
N LEU A 146 3.63 15.61 -11.60
CA LEU A 146 3.85 14.37 -10.85
C LEU A 146 5.16 13.70 -11.26
N GLY A 147 5.75 12.92 -10.35
CA GLY A 147 6.84 12.02 -10.71
C GLY A 147 6.33 10.89 -11.62
N GLY A 148 7.03 10.63 -12.72
CA GLY A 148 6.58 9.64 -13.71
C GLY A 148 6.48 8.22 -13.14
N VAL A 149 7.49 7.81 -12.34
CA VAL A 149 7.51 6.53 -11.62
C VAL A 149 6.39 6.44 -10.58
N GLU A 150 6.08 7.54 -9.91
CA GLU A 150 5.05 7.60 -8.87
C GLU A 150 3.64 7.45 -9.48
N LEU A 151 3.35 8.16 -10.58
CA LEU A 151 2.09 8.00 -11.32
C LEU A 151 1.96 6.57 -11.87
N ALA A 152 3.03 6.03 -12.46
CA ALA A 152 3.02 4.66 -12.95
C ALA A 152 2.76 3.62 -11.84
N SER A 153 3.34 3.84 -10.65
CA SER A 153 3.06 3.02 -9.47
C SER A 153 1.60 3.14 -9.05
N ALA A 154 1.04 4.35 -9.06
CA ALA A 154 -0.37 4.57 -8.71
C ALA A 154 -1.30 3.76 -9.63
N PHE A 155 -1.10 3.84 -10.95
CA PHE A 155 -1.89 3.06 -11.91
C PHE A 155 -1.76 1.56 -11.65
N ARG A 156 -0.56 1.03 -11.45
CA ARG A 156 -0.36 -0.40 -11.15
C ARG A 156 -1.08 -0.85 -9.87
N GLN A 157 -1.23 0.03 -8.88
CA GLN A 157 -1.86 -0.30 -7.61
C GLN A 157 -3.39 -0.19 -7.64
N VAL A 158 -3.95 0.74 -8.42
CA VAL A 158 -5.41 0.98 -8.44
C VAL A 158 -6.13 0.25 -9.57
N VAL A 159 -5.53 0.16 -10.77
CA VAL A 159 -6.17 -0.42 -11.96
C VAL A 159 -6.64 -1.86 -11.75
N PRO A 160 -5.94 -2.75 -11.02
CA PRO A 160 -6.45 -4.10 -10.78
C PRO A 160 -7.82 -4.13 -10.10
N ALA A 161 -8.21 -3.08 -9.36
CA ALA A 161 -9.48 -3.02 -8.64
C ALA A 161 -10.68 -2.55 -9.49
N VAL A 162 -10.52 -2.34 -10.79
CA VAL A 162 -11.63 -1.95 -11.68
C VAL A 162 -12.55 -3.14 -11.96
N GLY A 163 -13.86 -2.85 -12.05
CA GLY A 163 -14.87 -3.80 -12.45
C GLY A 163 -14.84 -4.11 -13.94
N HIS A 164 -15.31 -5.29 -14.33
CA HIS A 164 -15.42 -5.73 -15.72
C HIS A 164 -16.88 -6.05 -16.10
N ASP A 165 -17.83 -5.64 -15.25
CA ASP A 165 -19.25 -5.89 -15.41
C ASP A 165 -19.83 -4.95 -16.49
N PRO A 166 -20.33 -5.46 -17.63
CA PRO A 166 -20.89 -4.63 -18.69
C PRO A 166 -22.14 -3.83 -18.25
N GLU A 167 -22.83 -4.26 -17.19
CA GLU A 167 -23.96 -3.52 -16.62
C GLU A 167 -23.52 -2.29 -15.81
N HIS A 168 -22.24 -2.22 -15.44
CA HIS A 168 -21.63 -1.17 -14.64
C HIS A 168 -20.33 -0.63 -15.29
N PRO A 169 -20.41 -0.02 -16.48
CA PRO A 169 -19.24 0.47 -17.22
C PRO A 169 -18.44 1.55 -16.48
N GLU A 170 -19.07 2.30 -15.56
CA GLU A 170 -18.42 3.26 -14.66
C GLU A 170 -17.35 2.61 -13.78
N LEU A 171 -17.51 1.31 -13.46
CA LEU A 171 -16.56 0.55 -12.66
C LEU A 171 -15.34 0.10 -13.47
N GLY A 172 -15.42 0.12 -14.80
CA GLY A 172 -14.28 -0.10 -15.70
C GLY A 172 -13.32 1.09 -15.81
N CYS A 173 -13.51 2.10 -14.96
CA CYS A 173 -12.75 3.34 -14.95
C CYS A 173 -12.04 3.58 -13.60
N VAL A 174 -11.04 4.45 -13.62
CA VAL A 174 -10.37 4.97 -12.42
C VAL A 174 -10.80 6.42 -12.23
N LEU A 175 -11.41 6.73 -11.09
CA LEU A 175 -11.69 8.09 -10.69
C LEU A 175 -10.39 8.76 -10.25
N VAL A 176 -10.09 9.92 -10.84
CA VAL A 176 -8.96 10.78 -10.48
C VAL A 176 -9.52 12.11 -9.96
N GLU A 177 -9.31 12.38 -8.68
CA GLU A 177 -9.66 13.65 -8.05
C GLU A 177 -8.38 14.48 -7.87
N ILE A 178 -8.39 15.70 -8.40
CA ILE A 178 -7.30 16.67 -8.32
C ILE A 178 -7.77 17.81 -7.44
N ASP A 179 -7.13 17.95 -6.28
CA ASP A 179 -7.36 19.03 -5.32
C ASP A 179 -6.07 19.84 -5.09
N ASP A 180 -6.13 20.91 -4.28
CA ASP A 180 -4.99 21.79 -3.98
C ASP A 180 -3.95 21.07 -3.09
N GLY A 181 -3.08 20.28 -3.73
CA GLY A 181 -1.95 19.60 -3.09
C GLY A 181 -2.04 18.07 -3.01
N GLU A 182 -3.08 17.44 -3.57
CA GLU A 182 -3.12 15.99 -3.73
C GLU A 182 -3.84 15.55 -5.01
N VAL A 183 -3.37 14.43 -5.57
CA VAL A 183 -4.07 13.70 -6.62
C VAL A 183 -4.46 12.34 -6.07
N ARG A 184 -5.75 12.05 -6.08
CA ARG A 184 -6.31 10.80 -5.57
C ARG A 184 -6.86 9.96 -6.71
N LEU A 185 -6.39 8.73 -6.80
CA LEU A 185 -6.88 7.73 -7.75
C LEU A 185 -7.70 6.70 -6.99
N VAL A 186 -8.90 6.37 -7.49
CA VAL A 186 -9.85 5.45 -6.86
C VAL A 186 -10.40 4.49 -7.92
N ALA A 187 -10.43 3.20 -7.60
CA ALA A 187 -11.00 2.15 -8.44
C ALA A 187 -11.78 1.15 -7.58
N THR A 188 -12.87 0.60 -8.11
CA THR A 188 -13.67 -0.39 -7.40
C THR A 188 -14.41 -1.34 -8.36
N ASP A 189 -14.61 -2.58 -7.91
CA ASP A 189 -15.36 -3.63 -8.59
C ASP A 189 -16.58 -4.08 -7.76
N ARG A 190 -16.98 -3.27 -6.76
CA ARG A 190 -17.98 -3.53 -5.70
C ARG A 190 -17.53 -4.46 -4.57
N TYR A 191 -16.55 -5.34 -4.79
CA TYR A 191 -16.04 -6.26 -3.77
C TYR A 191 -14.76 -5.75 -3.11
N ARG A 192 -14.02 -4.88 -3.81
CA ARG A 192 -12.91 -4.12 -3.26
C ARG A 192 -12.93 -2.69 -3.76
N LEU A 193 -12.28 -1.81 -2.99
CA LEU A 193 -12.02 -0.43 -3.40
C LEU A 193 -10.57 -0.10 -3.12
N SER A 194 -9.81 0.26 -4.15
CA SER A 194 -8.41 0.68 -4.02
C SER A 194 -8.26 2.18 -4.23
N MET A 195 -7.47 2.80 -3.36
CA MET A 195 -7.18 4.22 -3.38
C MET A 195 -5.68 4.47 -3.28
N ARG A 196 -5.19 5.37 -4.13
CA ARG A 196 -3.83 5.90 -4.06
C ARG A 196 -3.86 7.42 -3.99
N VAL A 197 -3.14 8.00 -3.04
CA VAL A 197 -2.92 9.44 -2.93
C VAL A 197 -1.49 9.77 -3.31
N LEU A 198 -1.34 10.66 -4.28
CA LEU A 198 -0.07 11.22 -4.75
C LEU A 198 0.05 12.67 -4.31
N ARG A 199 1.29 13.09 -4.02
CA ARG A 199 1.60 14.49 -3.76
C ARG A 199 2.21 15.11 -5.03
N PRO A 200 1.59 16.15 -5.60
CA PRO A 200 2.19 16.94 -6.67
C PRO A 200 3.61 17.40 -6.31
N VAL A 201 4.50 17.42 -7.31
CA VAL A 201 5.88 17.91 -7.13
C VAL A 201 5.95 19.44 -7.10
N ALA A 202 4.90 20.10 -7.58
CA ALA A 202 4.69 21.55 -7.58
C ALA A 202 3.22 21.85 -7.24
N ALA A 203 2.90 23.13 -7.00
CA ALA A 203 1.52 23.55 -6.74
C ALA A 203 0.62 23.20 -7.94
N VAL A 204 -0.62 22.81 -7.65
CA VAL A 204 -1.62 22.57 -8.70
C VAL A 204 -2.08 23.91 -9.25
N GLU A 205 -2.11 24.04 -10.58
CA GLU A 205 -2.60 25.24 -11.24
C GLU A 205 -4.01 25.00 -11.75
N GLY A 206 -4.92 25.96 -11.56
CA GLY A 206 -6.31 25.85 -12.00
C GLY A 206 -7.26 25.28 -10.92
N PRO A 207 -8.55 25.09 -11.27
CA PRO A 207 -9.56 24.63 -10.32
C PRO A 207 -9.40 23.15 -9.95
N ALA A 208 -10.01 22.74 -8.84
CA ALA A 208 -10.14 21.31 -8.52
C ALA A 208 -10.94 20.59 -9.63
N ARG A 209 -10.53 19.37 -9.98
CA ARG A 209 -11.12 18.59 -11.07
C ARG A 209 -11.35 17.14 -10.67
N ARG A 210 -12.37 16.54 -11.26
CA ARG A 210 -12.64 15.10 -11.17
C ARG A 210 -12.69 14.55 -12.59
N LEU A 211 -11.91 13.51 -12.84
CA LEU A 211 -11.80 12.84 -14.12
C LEU A 211 -12.11 11.37 -13.92
N LEU A 212 -12.88 10.77 -14.82
CA LEU A 212 -13.10 9.33 -14.81
C LEU A 212 -12.34 8.72 -15.99
N LEU A 213 -11.19 8.09 -15.74
CA LEU A 213 -10.28 7.63 -16.78
C LEU A 213 -10.55 6.17 -17.16
N ALA A 214 -10.62 5.86 -18.45
CA ALA A 214 -10.77 4.50 -18.94
C ALA A 214 -9.56 3.63 -18.57
N ALA A 215 -9.77 2.57 -17.78
CA ALA A 215 -8.69 1.83 -17.14
C ALA A 215 -7.79 1.08 -18.11
N ASN A 216 -8.32 0.64 -19.26
CA ASN A 216 -7.60 -0.11 -20.29
C ASN A 216 -6.39 0.65 -20.88
N SER A 217 -6.43 1.98 -20.87
CA SER A 217 -5.35 2.85 -21.37
C SER A 217 -4.23 3.09 -20.35
N LEU A 218 -4.50 2.90 -19.06
CA LEU A 218 -3.64 3.33 -17.97
C LEU A 218 -2.37 2.47 -17.80
N PRO A 219 -2.36 1.13 -17.99
CA PRO A 219 -1.14 0.34 -17.93
C PRO A 219 -0.09 0.78 -18.95
N GLY A 220 -0.50 1.00 -20.20
CA GLY A 220 0.40 1.48 -21.26
C GLY A 220 0.89 2.91 -21.02
N THR A 221 -0.01 3.78 -20.57
CA THR A 221 0.33 5.17 -20.21
C THR A 221 1.27 5.23 -19.01
N GLY A 222 1.05 4.40 -18.00
CA GLY A 222 1.93 4.25 -16.84
C GLY A 222 3.31 3.70 -17.21
N ALA A 223 3.38 2.71 -18.10
CA ALA A 223 4.65 2.18 -18.58
C ALA A 223 5.49 3.23 -19.34
N TRP A 224 4.83 4.13 -20.08
CA TRP A 224 5.47 5.30 -20.67
C TRP A 224 5.90 6.31 -19.60
N ALA A 225 5.01 6.70 -18.69
CA ALA A 225 5.28 7.68 -17.64
C ALA A 225 6.44 7.25 -16.73
N ALA A 226 6.60 5.95 -16.45
CA ALA A 226 7.71 5.41 -15.66
C ALA A 226 9.10 5.70 -16.26
N ARG A 227 9.19 6.02 -17.56
CA ARG A 227 10.43 6.37 -18.26
C ARG A 227 10.71 7.88 -18.21
N CYS A 228 9.73 8.68 -17.82
CA CYS A 228 9.85 10.12 -17.66
C CYS A 228 10.22 10.45 -16.21
N ALA A 229 11.11 11.42 -16.01
CA ALA A 229 11.42 11.90 -14.67
C ALA A 229 10.18 12.56 -14.02
N ALA A 230 9.47 13.36 -14.80
CA ALA A 230 8.23 14.03 -14.41
C ALA A 230 7.24 14.08 -15.59
N VAL A 231 5.97 14.12 -15.24
CA VAL A 231 4.85 14.25 -16.17
C VAL A 231 3.89 15.33 -15.68
N THR A 232 3.18 15.95 -16.61
CA THR A 232 2.15 16.97 -16.34
C THR A 232 0.80 16.46 -16.82
N ILE A 233 -0.17 16.35 -15.93
CA ILE A 233 -1.57 16.15 -16.31
C ILE A 233 -2.14 17.52 -16.67
N GLU A 234 -2.60 17.66 -17.90
CA GLU A 234 -3.40 18.79 -18.37
C GLU A 234 -4.86 18.34 -18.45
N ALA A 235 -5.71 18.86 -17.56
CA ALA A 235 -7.10 18.45 -17.43
C ALA A 235 -8.04 19.60 -17.81
N GLY A 236 -8.73 19.43 -18.94
CA GLY A 236 -9.82 20.30 -19.39
C GLY A 236 -11.19 19.78 -18.96
N PRO A 237 -12.26 20.49 -19.33
CA PRO A 237 -13.65 20.06 -19.08
C PRO A 237 -14.04 18.81 -19.88
N ASP A 238 -13.53 18.67 -21.11
CA ASP A 238 -13.92 17.58 -22.02
C ASP A 238 -12.87 16.47 -22.16
N GLY A 239 -11.75 16.57 -21.46
CA GLY A 239 -10.67 15.60 -21.62
C GLY A 239 -9.44 15.89 -20.76
N ALA A 240 -8.51 14.94 -20.80
CA ALA A 240 -7.23 15.09 -20.14
C ALA A 240 -6.10 14.55 -21.03
N THR A 241 -4.94 15.18 -20.94
CA THR A 241 -3.72 14.78 -21.65
C THR A 241 -2.57 14.73 -20.66
N LEU A 242 -1.72 13.72 -20.80
CA LEU A 242 -0.51 13.56 -20.01
C LEU A 242 0.70 13.95 -20.87
N HIS A 243 1.46 14.93 -20.42
CA HIS A 243 2.63 15.48 -21.11
C HIS A 243 3.91 15.08 -20.38
N GLU A 244 4.97 14.79 -21.12
CA GLU A 244 6.31 14.73 -20.54
C GLU A 244 6.78 16.15 -20.22
N THR A 245 7.13 16.44 -18.97
CA THR A 245 7.45 17.82 -18.56
C THR A 245 8.70 18.39 -19.25
N ALA A 246 9.67 17.54 -19.59
CA ALA A 246 10.92 17.94 -20.23
C ALA A 246 10.96 17.65 -21.75
N GLY A 247 9.86 17.15 -22.33
CA GLY A 247 9.80 16.64 -23.69
C GLY A 247 8.57 17.11 -24.45
N ALA A 248 8.44 16.65 -25.70
CA ALA A 248 7.30 16.95 -26.56
C ALA A 248 6.29 15.80 -26.62
N ALA A 249 6.57 14.67 -25.95
CA ALA A 249 5.71 13.50 -25.98
C ALA A 249 4.47 13.72 -25.11
N SER A 250 3.31 13.33 -25.63
CA SER A 250 2.04 13.33 -24.89
C SER A 250 1.25 12.05 -25.11
N ARG A 251 0.33 11.78 -24.19
CA ARG A 251 -0.63 10.67 -24.22
C ARG A 251 -2.00 11.19 -23.85
N GLU A 252 -3.01 10.89 -24.66
CA GLU A 252 -4.39 11.17 -24.27
C GLU A 252 -4.81 10.26 -23.12
N LEU A 253 -5.58 10.81 -22.18
CA LEU A 253 -6.25 10.09 -21.12
C LEU A 253 -7.74 10.06 -21.45
N PRO A 254 -8.28 8.94 -21.98
CA PRO A 254 -9.69 8.88 -22.35
C PRO A 254 -10.58 9.06 -21.12
N VAL A 255 -11.39 10.12 -21.13
CA VAL A 255 -12.30 10.46 -20.04
C VAL A 255 -13.70 9.93 -20.35
N SER A 256 -14.34 9.30 -19.36
CA SER A 256 -15.74 8.88 -19.37
C SER A 256 -16.60 9.94 -18.69
N THR A 257 -17.83 10.11 -19.17
CA THR A 257 -18.84 10.99 -18.57
C THR A 257 -19.75 10.27 -17.58
N ALA A 258 -19.51 8.97 -17.33
CA ALA A 258 -20.27 8.20 -16.36
C ALA A 258 -20.09 8.71 -14.92
N GLU A 259 -21.05 8.41 -14.04
CA GLU A 259 -20.98 8.79 -12.64
C GLU A 259 -20.33 7.67 -11.83
N PHE A 260 -19.23 8.00 -11.14
CA PHE A 260 -18.55 7.05 -10.27
C PHE A 260 -19.28 6.92 -8.92
N PRO A 261 -19.32 5.73 -8.29
CA PRO A 261 -19.98 5.55 -7.00
C PRO A 261 -19.52 6.55 -5.91
N ALA A 262 -20.43 6.93 -5.01
CA ALA A 262 -20.21 7.87 -3.90
C ALA A 262 -19.33 7.28 -2.78
N TYR A 263 -18.11 6.87 -3.11
CA TYR A 263 -17.22 6.12 -2.24
C TYR A 263 -16.85 6.86 -0.94
N ARG A 264 -16.85 8.20 -0.95
CA ARG A 264 -16.53 9.02 0.23
C ARG A 264 -17.57 8.82 1.35
N GLU A 265 -18.84 8.64 1.00
CA GLU A 265 -19.89 8.37 1.97
C GLU A 265 -19.68 7.00 2.63
N MET A 266 -19.39 5.97 1.81
CA MET A 266 -19.01 4.64 2.29
C MET A 266 -17.82 4.70 3.26
N LEU A 267 -16.75 5.43 2.91
CA LEU A 267 -15.59 5.58 3.78
C LEU A 267 -15.92 6.28 5.10
N SER A 268 -16.76 7.31 5.06
CA SER A 268 -17.18 8.05 6.26
C SER A 268 -18.06 7.21 7.20
N ALA A 269 -18.70 6.17 6.66
CA ALA A 269 -19.57 5.27 7.40
C ALA A 269 -18.83 4.05 8.01
N LEU A 270 -17.52 3.89 7.73
CA LEU A 270 -16.75 2.75 8.26
C LEU A 270 -16.64 2.82 9.79
N THR A 271 -16.96 1.70 10.44
CA THR A 271 -16.75 1.54 11.86
C THR A 271 -15.24 1.53 12.17
N PRO A 272 -14.77 2.19 13.24
CA PRO A 272 -13.39 2.09 13.67
C PRO A 272 -12.97 0.64 13.91
N ALA A 273 -11.78 0.28 13.43
CA ALA A 273 -11.27 -1.07 13.55
C ALA A 273 -11.08 -1.48 15.02
N ARG A 274 -11.51 -2.71 15.32
CA ARG A 274 -11.39 -3.34 16.65
C ARG A 274 -10.20 -4.28 16.74
N HIS A 275 -9.86 -4.89 15.62
CA HIS A 275 -8.73 -5.81 15.50
C HIS A 275 -7.79 -5.31 14.42
N ARG A 276 -6.49 -5.49 14.67
CA ARG A 276 -5.44 -5.23 13.70
C ARG A 276 -4.63 -6.50 13.52
N LEU A 277 -4.27 -6.81 12.29
CA LEU A 277 -3.36 -7.91 11.96
C LEU A 277 -2.22 -7.35 11.15
N ILE A 278 -0.99 -7.49 11.66
CA ILE A 278 0.23 -7.17 10.91
C ILE A 278 0.94 -8.48 10.63
N VAL A 279 1.12 -8.78 9.35
CA VAL A 279 1.69 -10.05 8.91
C VAL A 279 2.57 -9.83 7.68
N ASN A 280 3.57 -10.70 7.50
CA ASN A 280 4.40 -10.70 6.31
C ASN A 280 3.50 -10.82 5.06
N ARG A 281 3.52 -9.79 4.23
CA ARG A 281 2.66 -9.64 3.05
C ARG A 281 2.88 -10.76 2.04
N SER A 282 4.14 -11.09 1.75
CA SER A 282 4.46 -12.16 0.80
C SER A 282 4.04 -13.53 1.32
N ALA A 283 4.28 -13.82 2.61
CA ALA A 283 3.91 -15.09 3.20
C ALA A 283 2.38 -15.27 3.26
N LEU A 284 1.65 -14.19 3.54
CA LEU A 284 0.18 -14.21 3.51
C LEU A 284 -0.34 -14.45 2.08
N LEU A 285 0.22 -13.75 1.08
CA LEU A 285 -0.14 -13.95 -0.32
C LEU A 285 0.13 -15.39 -0.77
N ASP A 286 1.30 -15.94 -0.44
CA ASP A 286 1.67 -17.31 -0.77
C ASP A 286 0.74 -18.32 -0.10
N ALA A 287 0.34 -18.09 1.15
CA ALA A 287 -0.60 -18.96 1.87
C ALA A 287 -2.01 -18.91 1.25
N VAL A 288 -2.50 -17.72 0.88
CA VAL A 288 -3.79 -17.55 0.18
C VAL A 288 -3.76 -18.27 -1.17
N ASN A 289 -2.70 -18.08 -1.96
CA ASN A 289 -2.53 -18.75 -3.25
C ASN A 289 -2.36 -20.27 -3.11
N GLY A 290 -1.74 -20.74 -2.02
CA GLY A 290 -1.57 -22.17 -1.72
C GLY A 290 -2.87 -22.93 -1.46
N CYS A 291 -3.97 -22.23 -1.12
CA CYS A 291 -5.29 -22.83 -1.01
C CYS A 291 -5.87 -23.25 -2.37
N GLY A 292 -5.36 -22.73 -3.49
CA GLY A 292 -5.82 -23.02 -4.85
C GLY A 292 -7.11 -22.28 -5.21
N GLU A 293 -7.78 -22.72 -6.28
CA GLU A 293 -9.08 -22.17 -6.68
C GLU A 293 -10.16 -22.59 -5.68
N THR A 294 -10.63 -21.65 -4.87
CA THR A 294 -11.64 -21.85 -3.83
C THR A 294 -12.53 -20.61 -3.73
N PRO A 295 -13.82 -20.73 -3.41
CA PRO A 295 -14.69 -19.58 -3.20
C PRO A 295 -14.34 -18.78 -1.94
N ALA A 296 -13.61 -19.38 -0.98
CA ALA A 296 -13.24 -18.72 0.25
C ALA A 296 -11.95 -19.28 0.86
N VAL A 297 -11.17 -18.40 1.48
CA VAL A 297 -10.13 -18.70 2.46
C VAL A 297 -10.50 -18.07 3.79
N VAL A 298 -10.04 -18.70 4.88
CA VAL A 298 -10.29 -18.24 6.25
C VAL A 298 -8.99 -17.75 6.85
N LEU A 299 -9.00 -16.53 7.38
CA LEU A 299 -7.99 -16.05 8.31
C LEU A 299 -8.53 -16.22 9.73
N ARG A 300 -7.86 -17.06 10.52
CA ARG A 300 -8.09 -17.19 11.96
C ARG A 300 -6.92 -16.55 12.68
N LEU A 301 -7.15 -15.38 13.26
CA LEU A 301 -6.13 -14.66 14.01
C LEU A 301 -5.88 -15.42 15.34
N GLY A 302 -4.63 -15.52 15.74
CA GLY A 302 -4.16 -16.02 17.03
C GLY A 302 -3.50 -14.89 17.83
N GLU A 303 -2.82 -15.22 18.93
CA GLU A 303 -2.12 -14.23 19.77
C GLU A 303 -0.90 -13.64 19.05
N ASP A 304 -0.08 -14.51 18.46
CA ASP A 304 1.21 -14.23 17.83
C ASP A 304 1.33 -14.82 16.41
N GLU A 305 0.23 -15.35 15.88
CA GLU A 305 0.14 -15.90 14.54
C GLU A 305 -1.22 -15.64 13.89
N VAL A 306 -1.31 -15.89 12.59
CA VAL A 306 -2.55 -16.03 11.85
C VAL A 306 -2.53 -17.34 11.08
N THR A 307 -3.59 -18.14 11.21
CA THR A 307 -3.76 -19.34 10.40
C THR A 307 -4.57 -18.99 9.14
N VAL A 308 -4.05 -19.31 7.96
CA VAL A 308 -4.77 -19.27 6.68
C VAL A 308 -5.19 -20.69 6.33
N SER A 309 -6.46 -20.93 6.05
CA SER A 309 -6.96 -22.26 5.67
C SER A 309 -8.15 -22.20 4.71
N LEU A 310 -8.55 -23.36 4.19
CA LEU A 310 -9.88 -23.53 3.61
C LEU A 310 -10.97 -23.48 4.71
N PRO A 311 -12.26 -23.26 4.36
CA PRO A 311 -13.35 -23.20 5.33
C PRO A 311 -13.51 -24.46 6.20
N ASP A 312 -13.10 -25.62 5.67
CA ASP A 312 -13.08 -26.93 6.33
C ASP A 312 -11.80 -27.18 7.17
N HIS A 313 -10.98 -26.14 7.37
CA HIS A 313 -9.70 -26.16 8.09
C HIS A 313 -8.58 -26.96 7.39
N SER A 314 -8.80 -27.47 6.18
CA SER A 314 -7.75 -28.11 5.40
C SER A 314 -6.75 -27.09 4.83
N ARG A 315 -5.56 -27.56 4.45
CA ARG A 315 -4.45 -26.74 3.94
C ARG A 315 -4.05 -25.58 4.86
N ALA A 316 -4.21 -25.77 6.17
CA ALA A 316 -3.88 -24.75 7.15
C ALA A 316 -2.38 -24.41 7.13
N THR A 317 -2.08 -23.12 6.99
CA THR A 317 -0.73 -22.55 7.08
C THR A 317 -0.72 -21.50 8.18
N ALA A 318 0.11 -21.71 9.20
CA ALA A 318 0.30 -20.75 10.29
C ALA A 318 1.42 -19.77 9.93
N LEU A 319 1.16 -18.48 10.11
CA LEU A 319 2.08 -17.39 9.78
C LEU A 319 2.31 -16.53 11.02
N PRO A 320 3.57 -16.24 11.40
CA PRO A 320 3.86 -15.29 12.47
C PRO A 320 3.21 -13.93 12.19
N ALA A 321 2.56 -13.37 13.19
CA ALA A 321 1.81 -12.13 13.05
C ALA A 321 1.76 -11.33 14.35
N VAL A 322 1.45 -10.05 14.25
CA VAL A 322 1.20 -9.18 15.40
C VAL A 322 -0.28 -8.82 15.41
N CYS A 323 -1.00 -9.30 16.42
CA CYS A 323 -2.45 -9.18 16.57
C CYS A 323 -2.82 -8.41 17.85
N PRO A 324 -2.66 -7.07 17.91
CA PRO A 324 -2.99 -6.32 19.12
C PRO A 324 -4.51 -6.27 19.35
N GLY A 325 -4.98 -6.63 20.54
CA GLY A 325 -6.39 -6.47 20.96
C GLY A 325 -6.99 -7.69 21.70
N GLU A 326 -8.31 -7.63 21.92
CA GLU A 326 -9.11 -8.74 22.46
C GLU A 326 -9.41 -9.82 21.40
N GLN A 327 -10.09 -10.91 21.82
CA GLN A 327 -10.24 -12.18 21.10
C GLN A 327 -10.27 -12.04 19.57
N PRO A 328 -9.35 -12.73 18.87
CA PRO A 328 -9.17 -12.53 17.44
C PRO A 328 -10.37 -13.01 16.61
N PRO A 329 -10.75 -12.28 15.54
CA PRO A 329 -11.80 -12.70 14.64
C PRO A 329 -11.36 -13.89 13.77
N ARG A 330 -12.36 -14.70 13.37
CA ARG A 330 -12.27 -15.62 12.23
C ARG A 330 -13.03 -14.98 11.08
N ILE A 331 -12.35 -14.73 9.97
CA ILE A 331 -12.90 -13.95 8.85
C ILE A 331 -12.63 -14.65 7.52
N GLY A 332 -13.62 -14.64 6.62
CA GLY A 332 -13.54 -15.25 5.30
C GLY A 332 -13.25 -14.21 4.23
N PHE A 333 -12.47 -14.58 3.21
CA PHE A 333 -12.29 -13.76 2.01
C PHE A 333 -12.36 -14.62 0.75
N ASP A 334 -12.87 -14.05 -0.33
CA ASP A 334 -12.63 -14.57 -1.67
C ASP A 334 -11.14 -14.34 -2.03
N PRO A 335 -10.36 -15.39 -2.36
CA PRO A 335 -8.97 -15.26 -2.78
C PRO A 335 -8.79 -14.32 -3.98
N ALA A 336 -9.73 -14.29 -4.93
CA ALA A 336 -9.64 -13.44 -6.12
C ALA A 336 -9.75 -11.94 -5.77
N VAL A 337 -10.30 -11.61 -4.60
CA VAL A 337 -10.40 -10.25 -4.09
C VAL A 337 -9.22 -9.93 -3.19
N LEU A 338 -8.87 -10.82 -2.25
CA LEU A 338 -7.81 -10.59 -1.25
C LEU A 338 -6.40 -10.65 -1.87
N ALA A 339 -6.09 -11.63 -2.72
CA ALA A 339 -4.73 -11.80 -3.25
C ALA A 339 -4.24 -10.57 -4.03
N PRO A 340 -5.02 -9.96 -4.95
CA PRO A 340 -4.54 -8.77 -5.66
C PRO A 340 -4.42 -7.53 -4.75
N ALA A 341 -5.20 -7.45 -3.66
CA ALA A 341 -5.04 -6.42 -2.63
C ALA A 341 -3.69 -6.54 -1.88
N LEU A 342 -3.25 -7.77 -1.64
CA LEU A 342 -1.93 -8.07 -1.05
C LEU A 342 -0.78 -7.84 -2.05
N GLU A 343 -1.00 -8.10 -3.33
CA GLU A 343 -0.03 -7.84 -4.41
C GLU A 343 0.21 -6.35 -4.63
N ALA A 344 -0.86 -5.53 -4.59
CA ALA A 344 -0.77 -4.09 -4.76
C ALA A 344 -0.15 -3.36 -3.54
N SER A 345 -0.14 -4.01 -2.38
CA SER A 345 0.44 -3.47 -1.14
C SER A 345 1.97 -3.43 -1.19
N VAL A 346 2.57 -2.38 -0.63
CA VAL A 346 4.03 -2.15 -0.65
C VAL A 346 4.65 -2.54 0.69
N GLY A 347 5.90 -2.96 0.67
CA GLY A 347 6.67 -3.27 1.88
C GLY A 347 6.56 -4.73 2.32
N PRO A 348 7.28 -5.10 3.39
CA PRO A 348 7.35 -6.47 3.90
C PRO A 348 6.08 -6.88 4.64
N ASP A 349 5.38 -5.95 5.29
CA ASP A 349 4.15 -6.24 6.03
C ASP A 349 2.93 -5.56 5.42
N VAL A 350 1.82 -6.26 5.59
CA VAL A 350 0.48 -5.72 5.38
C VAL A 350 -0.22 -5.60 6.73
N LEU A 351 -0.97 -4.52 6.91
CA LEU A 351 -1.87 -4.29 8.03
C LEU A 351 -3.30 -4.48 7.54
N LEU A 352 -4.03 -5.39 8.20
CA LEU A 352 -5.47 -5.55 8.05
C LEU A 352 -6.15 -4.91 9.27
N GLU A 353 -7.02 -3.93 9.05
CA GLU A 353 -7.83 -3.30 10.09
C GLU A 353 -9.28 -3.80 9.96
N ILE A 354 -9.73 -4.52 10.98
CA ILE A 354 -10.98 -5.27 10.98
C ILE A 354 -11.90 -4.68 12.04
N ALA A 355 -13.05 -4.15 11.62
CA ALA A 355 -14.09 -3.68 12.52
C ALA A 355 -15.02 -4.83 12.95
N THR A 356 -15.59 -5.53 11.97
CA THR A 356 -16.45 -6.72 12.14
C THR A 356 -16.15 -7.74 11.04
N VAL A 357 -16.69 -8.95 11.15
CA VAL A 357 -16.48 -10.03 10.16
C VAL A 357 -17.33 -9.86 8.88
N SER A 358 -18.21 -8.86 8.85
CA SER A 358 -19.14 -8.59 7.75
C SER A 358 -18.95 -7.21 7.11
N GLU A 359 -18.11 -6.35 7.70
CA GLU A 359 -17.77 -5.03 7.16
C GLU A 359 -16.50 -5.08 6.32
N PRO A 360 -16.30 -4.13 5.38
CA PRO A 360 -15.06 -4.02 4.61
C PRO A 360 -13.83 -3.97 5.52
N VAL A 361 -12.81 -4.76 5.17
CA VAL A 361 -11.52 -4.76 5.88
C VAL A 361 -10.57 -3.81 5.17
N VAL A 362 -9.94 -2.92 5.93
CA VAL A 362 -8.90 -2.03 5.41
C VAL A 362 -7.60 -2.82 5.33
N VAL A 363 -7.04 -2.91 4.12
CA VAL A 363 -5.75 -3.53 3.84
C VAL A 363 -4.81 -2.42 3.37
N ARG A 364 -3.69 -2.25 4.07
CA ARG A 364 -2.68 -1.24 3.70
C ARG A 364 -1.28 -1.70 4.09
N SER A 365 -0.27 -1.05 3.52
CA SER A 365 1.11 -1.26 4.00
C SER A 365 1.23 -0.79 5.45
N ALA A 366 1.94 -1.58 6.27
CA ALA A 366 2.28 -1.16 7.62
C ALA A 366 3.28 0.02 7.63
N ASP A 367 4.04 0.19 6.54
CA ASP A 367 5.10 1.20 6.42
C ASP A 367 4.69 2.43 5.60
N GLN A 368 3.68 2.32 4.73
CA GLN A 368 3.26 3.38 3.82
C GLN A 368 1.74 3.58 3.80
N GLY A 369 1.29 4.79 4.14
CA GLY A 369 -0.13 5.13 4.19
C GLY A 369 -0.74 5.68 2.89
N SER A 370 0.04 5.85 1.82
CA SER A 370 -0.45 6.50 0.58
C SER A 370 -1.27 5.59 -0.32
N PHE A 371 -1.25 4.27 -0.09
CA PHE A 371 -2.13 3.29 -0.74
C PHE A 371 -3.01 2.62 0.32
N THR A 372 -4.30 2.51 0.04
CA THR A 372 -5.27 1.83 0.90
C THR A 372 -6.21 1.04 0.01
N THR A 373 -6.51 -0.20 0.38
CA THR A 373 -7.53 -0.99 -0.30
C THR A 373 -8.52 -1.56 0.71
N LEU A 374 -9.80 -1.51 0.40
CA LEU A 374 -10.87 -2.14 1.17
C LEU A 374 -11.21 -3.46 0.50
N VAL A 375 -11.36 -4.51 1.29
CA VAL A 375 -11.71 -5.85 0.81
C VAL A 375 -12.96 -6.31 1.55
N MET A 376 -14.00 -6.67 0.80
CA MET A 376 -15.22 -7.25 1.37
C MET A 376 -14.95 -8.68 1.86
N PRO A 377 -15.27 -9.00 3.13
CA PRO A 377 -15.29 -10.37 3.59
C PRO A 377 -16.40 -11.18 2.92
N VAL A 378 -16.23 -12.49 2.89
CA VAL A 378 -17.30 -13.44 2.53
C VAL A 378 -17.88 -14.08 3.77
N SER A 379 -19.19 -14.35 3.74
CA SER A 379 -19.84 -15.08 4.83
C SER A 379 -19.29 -16.51 4.90
N LEU A 380 -18.88 -16.92 6.10
CA LEU A 380 -18.50 -18.30 6.37
C LEU A 380 -19.75 -19.06 6.84
N ASP A 381 -20.10 -20.15 6.16
CA ASP A 381 -21.19 -21.00 6.62
C ASP A 381 -20.90 -21.55 8.02
N ARG A 382 -21.90 -21.47 8.89
CA ARG A 382 -21.85 -21.93 10.29
C ARG A 382 -21.60 -23.43 10.45
N ALA A 383 -21.61 -24.22 9.38
CA ALA A 383 -21.54 -25.68 9.42
C ALA A 383 -20.11 -26.27 9.49
N ALA A 384 -19.06 -25.45 9.47
CA ALA A 384 -17.66 -25.88 9.60
C ALA A 384 -17.04 -25.48 10.96
N VAL A 385 -17.82 -25.63 12.05
CA VAL A 385 -17.41 -25.41 13.44
C VAL A 385 -16.74 -26.67 13.99
#